data_AF-A0A6A6KLB0-F1
#
_entry.id   AF-A0A6A6KLB0-F1
#
_cell.length_a   1.000
_cell.length_b   1.000
_cell.length_c   1.000
_cell.angle_alpha   90.00
_cell.angle_beta   90.00
_cell.angle_gamma   90.00
#
_symmetry.space_group_name_H-M   'P 1'
#
loop_
_entity.id
_entity.type
_entity.pdbx_description
1 polymer ?
#
loop_
_entity_poly.entity_id
_entity_poly.type
_entity_poly.pdbx_seq_one_letter_code
_entity_poly.pdbx_strand_id
1 'polypeptide(L)'
;MSAVRMENQNLGISFGPKHALFQVYEQNDSLAAVACGLGGGSLVNAGVMLPTPVRARRNPKWPKEWEKNWDICEASAAAMLRIQSVPVKFPNVKVMREIFEGETEETVDNLMNLSINFDVEEPPSNSLKLQQTSSCLACGNCIAGCPYNAKNSTDKNYILSAVQVGKVASAGVFGTTEILFRSQMRGLRLSKALGSGFSCNGNTVAYLAGSTAPLSGYGLDRKQMSTIPFQERPGPSISSAFTSSLGFTIQSAVLPRAYPYLLFKGIVSYGWPTGYWFFHGIIDKLKHITGLKSTQAIVLNAMGYDESDGNIVLDKNMDKICFTPPHDPLLPQKIEAYQKLTKKLGGFLFIPRYRSTAVHLLGGCNASSDSLGGVCNHNGQVFDPKTPTSVYPGLYVCDASLIPCSVGLNPCLTIATAAEHVSRHIVQNALDYKGKRDKNFDILTVDRNSGLVADKNSDIDHNSLFCSTKL
;
A
#
# COMPACT_ATOMS: atom_id res chain seq x y z
N MET A 1 16.19 -13.14 4.34
CA MET A 1 15.86 -12.53 3.03
C MET A 1 14.36 -12.62 2.85
N SER A 2 13.73 -11.58 2.35
CA SER A 2 12.28 -11.55 2.16
C SER A 2 11.90 -12.52 1.06
N ALA A 3 11.29 -13.64 1.44
CA ALA A 3 10.88 -14.65 0.48
C ALA A 3 9.76 -14.11 -0.40
N VAL A 4 9.76 -14.53 -1.67
CA VAL A 4 8.75 -14.15 -2.68
C VAL A 4 8.03 -15.42 -3.11
N ARG A 5 6.71 -15.31 -3.22
CA ARG A 5 5.83 -16.29 -3.84
C ARG A 5 5.24 -15.68 -5.10
N MET A 6 5.26 -16.44 -6.18
CA MET A 6 4.72 -16.03 -7.48
C MET A 6 3.61 -16.99 -7.86
N GLU A 7 2.54 -16.43 -8.39
CA GLU A 7 1.39 -17.15 -8.89
C GLU A 7 1.09 -16.66 -10.30
N ASN A 8 1.33 -17.55 -11.27
CA ASN A 8 1.07 -17.30 -12.67
C ASN A 8 -0.22 -18.03 -13.04
N GLN A 9 -1.30 -17.27 -13.20
CA GLN A 9 -2.60 -17.85 -13.56
C GLN A 9 -2.63 -18.30 -15.02
N ASN A 10 -1.88 -17.65 -15.91
CA ASN A 10 -1.82 -18.02 -17.33
C ASN A 10 -1.31 -19.46 -17.51
N LEU A 11 -0.37 -19.88 -16.67
CA LEU A 11 0.24 -21.21 -16.68
C LEU A 11 -0.33 -22.14 -15.61
N GLY A 12 -1.11 -21.62 -14.66
CA GLY A 12 -1.62 -22.37 -13.50
C GLY A 12 -0.53 -22.80 -12.50
N ILE A 13 0.62 -22.13 -12.49
CA ILE A 13 1.80 -22.53 -11.69
C ILE A 13 2.01 -21.57 -10.52
N SER A 14 2.42 -22.11 -9.37
CA SER A 14 2.88 -21.32 -8.23
C SER A 14 4.30 -21.70 -7.81
N PHE A 15 5.12 -20.71 -7.47
CA PHE A 15 6.51 -20.87 -7.05
C PHE A 15 6.78 -20.12 -5.74
N GLY A 16 7.65 -20.64 -4.89
CA GLY A 16 8.06 -20.01 -3.62
C GLY A 16 7.24 -20.46 -2.39
N PRO A 17 7.68 -20.10 -1.18
CA PRO A 17 7.07 -20.58 0.05
C PRO A 17 5.71 -19.93 0.33
N LYS A 18 4.76 -20.67 0.90
CA LYS A 18 3.42 -20.15 1.27
C LYS A 18 3.45 -18.98 2.26
N HIS A 19 4.50 -18.91 3.08
CA HIS A 19 4.74 -17.86 4.07
C HIS A 19 5.67 -16.75 3.55
N ALA A 20 5.83 -16.63 2.23
CA ALA A 20 6.58 -15.55 1.62
C ALA A 20 6.04 -14.18 2.05
N LEU A 21 6.94 -13.21 2.24
CA LEU A 21 6.55 -11.84 2.57
C LEU A 21 5.92 -11.12 1.37
N PHE A 22 6.22 -11.57 0.15
CA PHE A 22 5.61 -11.07 -1.08
C PHE A 22 4.81 -12.15 -1.78
N GLN A 23 3.65 -11.76 -2.27
CA GLN A 23 2.86 -12.53 -3.22
C GLN A 23 2.73 -11.70 -4.51
N VAL A 24 3.15 -12.29 -5.62
CA VAL A 24 3.03 -11.71 -6.97
C VAL A 24 1.97 -12.49 -7.73
N TYR A 25 0.95 -11.78 -8.20
CA TYR A 25 -0.09 -12.29 -9.08
C TYR A 25 0.21 -11.84 -10.52
N GLU A 26 0.49 -12.80 -11.39
CA GLU A 26 0.60 -12.58 -12.83
C GLU A 26 -0.65 -13.14 -13.51
N GLN A 27 -1.41 -12.26 -14.15
CA GLN A 27 -2.69 -12.59 -14.78
C GLN A 27 -2.81 -11.86 -16.12
N ASN A 28 -2.98 -12.62 -17.20
CA ASN A 28 -2.99 -12.12 -18.57
C ASN A 28 -1.80 -11.20 -18.83
N ASP A 29 -2.07 -9.93 -19.15
CA ASP A 29 -1.10 -8.87 -19.44
C ASP A 29 -0.84 -7.96 -18.23
N SER A 30 -0.97 -8.50 -17.00
CA SER A 30 -0.96 -7.72 -15.76
C SER A 30 -0.19 -8.40 -14.64
N LEU A 31 0.46 -7.58 -13.81
CA LEU A 31 1.18 -8.03 -12.62
C LEU A 31 0.77 -7.19 -11.42
N ALA A 32 0.43 -7.83 -10.31
CA ALA A 32 0.16 -7.18 -9.03
C ALA A 32 1.02 -7.80 -7.92
N ALA A 33 1.73 -6.98 -7.16
CA ALA A 33 2.53 -7.44 -6.03
C ALA A 33 1.94 -6.93 -4.71
N VAL A 34 1.70 -7.85 -3.78
CA VAL A 34 1.17 -7.54 -2.43
C VAL A 34 2.07 -8.15 -1.35
N ALA A 35 1.95 -7.59 -0.15
CA ALA A 35 2.67 -8.07 1.02
C ALA A 35 1.83 -9.05 1.83
N CYS A 36 2.47 -10.08 2.38
CA CYS A 36 1.84 -11.10 3.20
C CYS A 36 2.52 -11.16 4.57
N GLY A 37 1.85 -10.62 5.59
CA GLY A 37 2.35 -10.57 6.97
C GLY A 37 1.49 -9.64 7.84
N LEU A 38 1.59 -9.78 9.16
CA LEU A 38 0.93 -8.88 10.10
C LEU A 38 1.54 -7.48 9.98
N GLY A 39 0.78 -6.52 9.49
CA GLY A 39 1.25 -5.19 9.07
C GLY A 39 1.13 -4.95 7.56
N GLY A 40 0.91 -6.00 6.78
CA GLY A 40 0.63 -5.94 5.34
C GLY A 40 1.66 -5.13 4.57
N GLY A 41 1.18 -4.26 3.66
CA GLY A 41 2.04 -3.44 2.81
C GLY A 41 3.03 -2.55 3.56
N SER A 42 2.73 -2.16 4.80
CA SER A 42 3.62 -1.31 5.61
C SER A 42 4.98 -1.97 5.91
N LEU A 43 5.01 -3.31 5.95
CA LEU A 43 6.24 -4.08 6.15
C LEU A 43 7.22 -3.89 5.00
N VAL A 44 6.73 -3.66 3.78
CA VAL A 44 7.53 -3.68 2.55
C VAL A 44 7.37 -2.46 1.64
N ASN A 45 6.57 -1.47 2.03
CA ASN A 45 6.55 -0.20 1.32
C ASN A 45 7.80 0.64 1.64
N ALA A 46 8.01 1.71 0.89
CA ALA A 46 9.10 2.65 1.14
C ALA A 46 8.82 3.63 2.30
N GLY A 47 7.67 3.54 2.95
CA GLY A 47 7.24 4.47 4.01
C GLY A 47 6.75 5.83 3.52
N VAL A 48 6.52 6.02 2.22
CA VAL A 48 6.10 7.31 1.64
C VAL A 48 4.68 7.68 2.08
N MET A 49 4.53 8.88 2.64
CA MET A 49 3.26 9.43 3.14
C MET A 49 3.00 10.80 2.52
N LEU A 50 2.32 10.80 1.38
CA LEU A 50 1.92 12.02 0.69
C LEU A 50 0.44 12.34 0.97
N PRO A 51 0.08 13.61 1.19
CA PRO A 51 -1.32 14.02 1.36
C PRO A 51 -2.17 13.61 0.16
N THR A 52 -3.46 13.37 0.43
CA THR A 52 -4.39 12.95 -0.63
C THR A 52 -4.60 14.08 -1.63
N PRO A 53 -4.31 13.89 -2.93
CA PRO A 53 -4.46 14.95 -3.92
C PRO A 53 -5.89 15.48 -4.00
N VAL A 54 -6.01 16.79 -4.15
CA VAL A 54 -7.31 17.46 -4.40
C VAL A 54 -8.01 16.85 -5.61
N ARG A 55 -7.26 16.43 -6.65
CA ARG A 55 -7.81 15.75 -7.83
C ARG A 55 -8.52 14.44 -7.47
N ALA A 56 -7.97 13.65 -6.56
CA ALA A 56 -8.61 12.41 -6.10
C ALA A 56 -9.87 12.72 -5.27
N ARG A 57 -9.80 13.69 -4.35
CA ARG A 57 -10.94 14.15 -3.53
C ARG A 57 -12.09 14.74 -4.34
N ARG A 58 -11.81 15.31 -5.52
CA ARG A 58 -12.81 15.82 -6.47
C ARG A 58 -13.38 14.76 -7.40
N ASN A 59 -12.91 13.52 -7.35
CA ASN A 59 -13.46 12.44 -8.16
C ASN A 59 -14.95 12.25 -7.81
N PRO A 60 -15.87 12.11 -8.79
CA PRO A 60 -17.29 11.90 -8.50
C PRO A 60 -17.60 10.66 -7.65
N LYS A 61 -16.73 9.64 -7.69
CA LYS A 61 -16.83 8.42 -6.86
C LYS A 61 -16.38 8.65 -5.42
N TRP A 62 -15.71 9.76 -5.11
CA TRP A 62 -15.23 10.07 -3.76
C TRP A 62 -16.41 10.38 -2.81
N PRO A 63 -16.50 9.75 -1.63
CA PRO A 63 -17.58 10.02 -0.68
C PRO A 63 -17.52 11.46 -0.18
N LYS A 64 -18.55 12.25 -0.45
CA LYS A 64 -18.61 13.66 -0.06
C LYS A 64 -18.60 13.84 1.46
N GLU A 65 -19.08 12.85 2.20
CA GLU A 65 -19.11 12.83 3.65
C GLU A 65 -17.71 12.80 4.27
N TRP A 66 -16.72 12.23 3.58
CA TRP A 66 -15.33 12.20 4.04
C TRP A 66 -14.74 13.60 4.15
N GLU A 67 -15.15 14.53 3.27
CA GLU A 67 -14.65 15.92 3.28
C GLU A 67 -14.93 16.65 4.59
N LYS A 68 -15.94 16.23 5.37
CA LYS A 68 -16.31 16.89 6.64
C LYS A 68 -15.23 16.79 7.72
N ASN A 69 -14.45 15.71 7.71
CA ASN A 69 -13.43 15.45 8.73
C ASN A 69 -12.12 14.89 8.16
N TRP A 70 -11.93 14.95 6.85
CA TRP A 70 -10.75 14.39 6.18
C TRP A 70 -9.46 14.92 6.77
N ASP A 71 -9.33 16.24 6.90
CA ASP A 71 -8.10 16.88 7.36
C ASP A 71 -7.80 16.55 8.84
N ILE A 72 -8.84 16.38 9.67
CA ILE A 72 -8.70 15.91 11.07
C ILE A 72 -8.20 14.46 11.10
N CYS A 73 -8.77 13.60 10.26
CA CYS A 73 -8.37 12.20 10.17
C CYS A 73 -6.97 12.06 9.59
N GLU A 74 -6.59 12.91 8.64
CA GLU A 74 -5.26 12.93 8.02
C GLU A 74 -4.20 13.39 9.03
N ALA A 75 -4.48 14.41 9.84
CA ALA A 75 -3.62 14.82 10.94
C ALA A 75 -3.45 13.70 11.99
N SER A 76 -4.54 13.00 12.32
CA SER A 76 -4.54 11.84 13.23
C SER A 76 -3.65 10.72 12.70
N ALA A 77 -3.83 10.35 11.42
CA ALA A 77 -3.02 9.36 10.74
C ALA A 77 -1.54 9.77 10.67
N ALA A 78 -1.26 11.02 10.33
CA ALA A 78 0.09 11.56 10.23
C ALA A 78 0.84 11.49 11.58
N ALA A 79 0.15 11.83 12.67
CA ALA A 79 0.71 11.74 14.03
C ALA A 79 1.00 10.28 14.41
N MET A 80 0.06 9.37 14.18
CA MET A 80 0.22 7.95 14.51
C MET A 80 1.33 7.28 13.68
N LEU A 81 1.45 7.65 12.41
CA LEU A 81 2.49 7.18 11.50
C LEU A 81 3.85 7.87 11.74
N ARG A 82 3.93 8.90 12.59
CA ARG A 82 5.14 9.68 12.88
C ARG A 82 5.85 10.12 11.60
N ILE A 83 5.11 10.81 10.74
CA ILE A 83 5.63 11.29 9.46
C ILE A 83 6.76 12.30 9.70
N GLN A 84 7.90 12.10 9.03
CA GLN A 84 9.07 12.97 9.08
C GLN A 84 9.56 13.30 7.68
N SER A 85 10.05 14.53 7.50
CA SER A 85 10.76 14.94 6.29
C SER A 85 12.14 14.28 6.21
N VAL A 86 12.58 13.93 5.00
CA VAL A 86 13.95 13.42 4.81
C VAL A 86 14.97 14.52 5.14
N PRO A 87 15.92 14.30 6.07
CA PRO A 87 16.78 15.36 6.60
C PRO A 87 17.89 15.80 5.64
N VAL A 88 18.22 14.97 4.64
CA VAL A 88 19.32 15.21 3.69
C VAL A 88 18.92 14.83 2.27
N LYS A 89 19.52 15.49 1.29
CA LYS A 89 19.38 15.12 -0.12
C LYS A 89 20.39 14.02 -0.47
N PHE A 90 19.91 12.81 -0.74
CA PHE A 90 20.72 11.67 -1.16
C PHE A 90 21.12 11.74 -2.65
N PRO A 91 22.13 10.96 -3.12
CA PRO A 91 22.67 11.07 -4.47
C PRO A 91 21.64 10.99 -5.59
N ASN A 92 20.74 10.00 -5.58
CA ASN A 92 19.65 9.88 -6.57
C ASN A 92 18.76 11.12 -6.61
N VAL A 93 18.42 11.70 -5.46
CA VAL A 93 17.55 12.89 -5.39
C VAL A 93 18.22 14.10 -6.05
N LYS A 94 19.53 14.28 -5.83
CA LYS A 94 20.30 15.38 -6.46
C LYS A 94 20.24 15.26 -7.99
N VAL A 95 20.59 14.08 -8.50
CA VAL A 95 20.59 13.80 -9.95
C VAL A 95 19.19 13.96 -10.56
N MET A 96 18.17 13.37 -9.93
CA MET A 96 16.81 13.43 -10.47
C MET A 96 16.28 14.88 -10.49
N ARG A 97 16.56 15.65 -9.44
CA ARG A 97 16.17 17.07 -9.34
C ARG A 97 16.82 17.90 -10.46
N GLU A 98 18.12 17.78 -10.67
CA GLU A 98 18.84 18.48 -11.74
C GLU A 98 18.22 18.20 -13.13
N ILE A 99 17.76 16.97 -13.35
CA ILE A 99 17.12 16.57 -14.60
C ILE A 99 15.75 17.22 -14.81
N PHE A 100 14.94 17.30 -13.75
CA PHE A 100 13.57 17.83 -13.81
C PHE A 100 13.51 19.37 -13.72
N GLU A 101 14.44 20.01 -12.99
CA GLU A 101 14.57 21.48 -12.97
C GLU A 101 14.97 22.05 -14.35
N GLY A 102 15.62 21.24 -15.18
CA GLY A 102 15.97 21.59 -16.56
C GLY A 102 14.87 21.35 -17.60
N GLU A 103 13.67 20.92 -17.21
CA GLU A 103 12.54 20.73 -18.14
C GLU A 103 11.61 21.95 -18.20
N THR A 104 11.09 22.23 -19.40
CA THR A 104 10.08 23.29 -19.65
C THR A 104 8.66 22.86 -19.22
N GLU A 105 8.47 21.60 -18.83
CA GLU A 105 7.24 21.15 -18.18
C GLU A 105 7.27 21.59 -16.71
N GLU A 106 6.22 22.24 -16.23
CA GLU A 106 6.07 22.55 -14.81
C GLU A 106 6.04 21.23 -14.01
N THR A 107 7.18 20.87 -13.44
CA THR A 107 7.32 19.73 -12.53
C THR A 107 7.36 20.24 -11.10
N VAL A 108 6.55 19.63 -10.23
CA VAL A 108 6.55 19.97 -8.79
C VAL A 108 7.41 18.94 -8.06
N ASP A 109 8.52 19.40 -7.47
CA ASP A 109 9.35 18.63 -6.54
C ASP A 109 8.65 18.55 -5.18
N ASN A 110 8.14 17.37 -4.83
CA ASN A 110 7.51 17.17 -3.54
C ASN A 110 8.57 16.77 -2.51
N LEU A 111 8.75 17.62 -1.49
CA LEU A 111 9.48 17.25 -0.27
C LEU A 111 8.86 15.96 0.29
N MET A 112 9.67 14.91 0.36
CA MET A 112 9.17 13.60 0.77
C MET A 112 9.04 13.49 2.27
N ASN A 113 7.82 13.15 2.66
CA ASN A 113 7.41 12.81 4.00
C ASN A 113 7.35 11.28 4.12
N LEU A 114 8.07 10.73 5.09
CA LEU A 114 8.21 9.29 5.30
C LEU A 114 7.83 8.89 6.72
N SER A 115 7.23 7.71 6.88
CA SER A 115 7.03 7.04 8.17
C SER A 115 8.29 6.24 8.56
N ILE A 116 9.39 6.98 8.72
CA ILE A 116 10.73 6.47 9.04
C ILE A 116 11.32 7.39 10.10
N ASN A 117 11.93 6.80 11.13
CA ASN A 117 12.62 7.56 12.15
C ASN A 117 14.00 8.04 11.65
N PHE A 118 14.22 9.35 11.66
CA PHE A 118 15.49 10.01 11.35
C PHE A 118 16.15 10.66 12.58
N ASP A 119 15.51 10.60 13.75
CA ASP A 119 16.03 11.20 14.97
C ASP A 119 17.31 10.49 15.42
N VAL A 120 18.29 11.27 15.91
CA VAL A 120 19.60 10.77 16.33
C VAL A 120 19.59 10.33 17.81
N GLU A 121 18.67 10.88 18.60
CA GLU A 121 18.58 10.62 20.05
C GLU A 121 17.67 9.42 20.36
N GLU A 122 18.00 8.68 21.42
CA GLU A 122 17.10 7.68 21.98
C GLU A 122 15.82 8.36 22.50
N PRO A 123 14.64 7.80 22.24
CA PRO A 123 13.40 8.38 22.75
C PRO A 123 13.42 8.41 24.29
N PRO A 124 12.79 9.42 24.92
CA PRO A 124 12.79 9.57 26.37
C PRO A 124 12.31 8.28 27.07
N SER A 125 12.89 7.99 28.25
CA SER A 125 12.72 6.75 29.02
C SER A 125 11.27 6.37 29.35
N ASN A 126 10.33 7.33 29.28
CA ASN A 126 8.89 7.13 29.49
C ASN A 126 8.13 6.63 28.24
N SER A 127 8.80 6.45 27.11
CA SER A 127 8.19 5.81 25.94
C SER A 127 8.08 4.29 26.16
N LEU A 128 6.91 3.71 25.91
CA LEU A 128 6.73 2.25 25.94
C LEU A 128 7.82 1.61 25.05
N LYS A 129 8.67 0.74 25.62
CA LYS A 129 9.82 0.10 24.94
C LYS A 129 9.47 -0.52 23.56
N LEU A 130 8.21 -0.93 23.34
CA LEU A 130 7.75 -1.51 22.08
C LEU A 130 7.50 -0.50 20.93
N GLN A 131 7.44 0.81 21.21
CA GLN A 131 7.31 1.87 20.18
C GLN A 131 8.67 2.48 19.77
N GLN A 132 9.78 1.90 20.21
CA GLN A 132 11.12 2.41 19.93
C GLN A 132 11.59 1.94 18.55
N THR A 133 11.47 2.85 17.57
CA THR A 133 12.12 2.73 16.27
C THR A 133 13.54 3.27 16.35
N SER A 134 14.52 2.56 15.79
CA SER A 134 15.90 3.05 15.71
C SER A 134 16.06 4.11 14.63
N SER A 135 17.12 4.92 14.67
CA SER A 135 17.40 5.88 13.61
C SER A 135 17.70 5.19 12.27
N CYS A 136 17.22 5.79 11.17
CA CYS A 136 17.46 5.30 9.83
C CYS A 136 18.93 5.37 9.47
N LEU A 137 19.49 4.28 8.93
CA LEU A 137 20.88 4.20 8.49
C LEU A 137 21.09 4.52 7.00
N ALA A 138 20.03 4.95 6.29
CA ALA A 138 20.06 5.26 4.85
C ALA A 138 20.50 4.08 3.95
N CYS A 139 20.10 2.86 4.30
CA CYS A 139 20.60 1.64 3.65
C CYS A 139 19.94 1.25 2.32
N GLY A 140 18.83 1.88 1.91
CA GLY A 140 18.14 1.58 0.66
C GLY A 140 17.30 0.29 0.61
N ASN A 141 17.16 -0.45 1.72
CA ASN A 141 16.48 -1.76 1.72
C ASN A 141 14.98 -1.71 2.12
N CYS A 142 14.37 -0.53 2.23
CA CYS A 142 13.02 -0.36 2.79
C CYS A 142 11.95 -1.21 2.07
N ILE A 143 12.04 -1.33 0.74
CA ILE A 143 11.04 -2.08 -0.05
C ILE A 143 11.20 -3.61 0.01
N ALA A 144 12.20 -4.11 0.74
CA ALA A 144 12.30 -5.52 1.11
C ALA A 144 11.98 -5.73 2.61
N GLY A 145 11.61 -4.68 3.35
CA GLY A 145 11.52 -4.70 4.81
C GLY A 145 12.75 -4.09 5.46
N CYS A 146 12.52 -3.20 6.45
CA CYS A 146 13.59 -2.47 7.11
C CYS A 146 14.37 -3.40 8.06
N PRO A 147 15.67 -3.67 7.81
CA PRO A 147 16.44 -4.60 8.63
C PRO A 147 16.98 -3.97 9.92
N TYR A 148 16.83 -2.65 10.09
CA TYR A 148 17.41 -1.88 11.20
C TYR A 148 16.36 -1.20 12.07
N ASN A 149 15.12 -1.69 12.05
CA ASN A 149 14.05 -1.22 12.93
C ASN A 149 13.70 0.30 12.81
N ALA A 150 14.05 0.96 11.71
CA ALA A 150 13.83 2.40 11.54
C ALA A 150 12.46 2.76 10.93
N LYS A 151 11.84 1.85 10.19
CA LYS A 151 10.52 2.07 9.60
C LYS A 151 9.42 1.84 10.64
N ASN A 152 8.51 2.81 10.76
CA ASN A 152 7.34 2.76 11.64
C ASN A 152 6.17 2.05 10.93
N SER A 153 6.36 0.75 10.66
CA SER A 153 5.34 -0.11 10.05
C SER A 153 4.18 -0.40 11.00
N THR A 154 3.04 -0.82 10.46
CA THR A 154 1.78 -0.87 11.22
C THR A 154 1.75 -1.93 12.31
N ASP A 155 2.63 -2.92 12.25
CA ASP A 155 2.94 -3.87 13.33
C ASP A 155 3.49 -3.18 14.60
N LYS A 156 4.11 -2.00 14.46
CA LYS A 156 4.73 -1.25 15.56
C LYS A 156 3.90 -0.06 16.06
N ASN A 157 2.84 0.31 15.33
CA ASN A 157 1.94 1.39 15.71
C ASN A 157 0.50 0.89 15.89
N TYR A 158 -0.34 0.92 14.86
CA TYR A 158 -1.77 0.63 14.90
C TYR A 158 -2.06 -0.76 15.47
N ILE A 159 -1.34 -1.79 15.03
CA ILE A 159 -1.57 -3.16 15.49
C ILE A 159 -1.11 -3.33 16.94
N LEU A 160 0.01 -2.72 17.32
CA LEU A 160 0.49 -2.73 18.69
C LEU A 160 -0.55 -2.12 19.64
N SER A 161 -1.12 -0.96 19.27
CA SER A 161 -2.20 -0.32 20.04
C SER A 161 -3.47 -1.17 20.04
N ALA A 162 -3.83 -1.79 18.90
CA ALA A 162 -5.02 -2.63 18.79
C ALA A 162 -4.96 -3.88 19.67
N VAL A 163 -3.81 -4.57 19.74
CA VAL A 163 -3.63 -5.77 20.60
C VAL A 163 -3.94 -5.47 22.07
N GLN A 164 -3.79 -4.22 22.50
CA GLN A 164 -4.09 -3.79 23.87
C GLN A 164 -5.59 -3.56 24.13
N VAL A 165 -6.42 -3.36 23.10
CA VAL A 165 -7.82 -2.89 23.23
C VAL A 165 -8.87 -3.70 22.45
N GLY A 166 -8.47 -4.64 21.58
CA GLY A 166 -9.38 -5.49 20.80
C GLY A 166 -8.94 -5.68 19.34
N LYS A 167 -9.45 -6.71 18.65
CA LYS A 167 -8.96 -7.13 17.32
C LYS A 167 -9.82 -6.58 16.18
N VAL A 168 -9.25 -5.79 15.26
CA VAL A 168 -9.83 -5.48 13.94
C VAL A 168 -8.88 -6.04 12.87
N ALA A 169 -9.40 -6.81 11.91
CA ALA A 169 -8.59 -7.40 10.84
C ALA A 169 -8.98 -6.80 9.49
N SER A 170 -8.02 -6.12 8.85
CA SER A 170 -8.04 -5.77 7.43
C SER A 170 -7.14 -6.75 6.68
N ALA A 171 -7.58 -7.24 5.52
CA ALA A 171 -6.87 -8.22 4.72
C ALA A 171 -6.29 -7.65 3.40
N GLY A 172 -6.36 -6.32 3.21
CA GLY A 172 -5.95 -5.64 1.99
C GLY A 172 -6.90 -5.90 0.82
N VAL A 173 -6.66 -5.27 -0.33
CA VAL A 173 -7.61 -5.28 -1.46
C VAL A 173 -8.06 -6.68 -1.85
N PHE A 174 -7.10 -7.54 -2.14
CA PHE A 174 -7.34 -8.91 -2.56
C PHE A 174 -7.92 -9.77 -1.45
N GLY A 175 -7.35 -9.73 -0.23
CA GLY A 175 -7.82 -10.57 0.87
C GLY A 175 -9.22 -10.18 1.36
N THR A 176 -9.51 -8.89 1.50
CA THR A 176 -10.83 -8.40 1.95
C THR A 176 -11.90 -8.74 0.92
N THR A 177 -11.62 -8.52 -0.37
CA THR A 177 -12.54 -8.89 -1.46
C THR A 177 -12.77 -10.41 -1.51
N GLU A 178 -11.72 -11.22 -1.34
CA GLU A 178 -11.84 -12.68 -1.30
C GLU A 178 -12.69 -13.18 -0.13
N ILE A 179 -12.49 -12.65 1.08
CA ILE A 179 -13.27 -12.99 2.27
C ILE A 179 -14.76 -12.72 2.01
N LEU A 180 -15.09 -11.58 1.40
CA LEU A 180 -16.47 -11.23 1.07
C LEU A 180 -17.05 -12.13 -0.02
N PHE A 181 -16.31 -12.46 -1.08
CA PHE A 181 -16.77 -13.43 -2.09
C PHE A 181 -17.05 -14.80 -1.47
N ARG A 182 -16.14 -15.31 -0.63
CA ARG A 182 -16.32 -16.60 0.05
C ARG A 182 -17.49 -16.57 1.03
N SER A 183 -17.71 -15.43 1.71
CA SER A 183 -18.87 -15.23 2.58
C SER A 183 -20.17 -15.21 1.78
N GLN A 184 -20.17 -14.62 0.57
CA GLN A 184 -21.30 -14.65 -0.35
C GLN A 184 -21.65 -16.07 -0.80
N MET A 185 -20.65 -16.87 -1.14
CA MET A 185 -20.85 -18.30 -1.46
C MET A 185 -21.44 -19.09 -0.29
N ARG A 186 -21.19 -18.66 0.95
CA ARG A 186 -21.74 -19.26 2.18
C ARG A 186 -23.09 -18.66 2.59
N GLY A 187 -23.67 -17.77 1.78
CA GLY A 187 -25.03 -17.26 1.95
C GLY A 187 -25.15 -15.79 2.42
N LEU A 188 -24.04 -15.08 2.66
CA LEU A 188 -24.11 -13.65 2.97
C LEU A 188 -24.54 -12.86 1.73
N ARG A 189 -25.68 -12.18 1.78
CA ARG A 189 -26.13 -11.34 0.66
C ARG A 189 -25.28 -10.08 0.62
N LEU A 190 -24.59 -9.84 -0.49
CA LEU A 190 -23.74 -8.68 -0.70
C LEU A 190 -24.14 -7.92 -1.96
N SER A 191 -23.70 -6.67 -2.06
CA SER A 191 -23.83 -5.85 -3.25
C SER A 191 -23.31 -6.57 -4.50
N LYS A 192 -23.98 -6.35 -5.64
CA LYS A 192 -23.51 -6.82 -6.96
C LYS A 192 -22.26 -6.07 -7.44
N ALA A 193 -21.91 -4.96 -6.80
CA ALA A 193 -20.70 -4.20 -7.08
C ALA A 193 -19.43 -4.79 -6.43
N LEU A 194 -19.54 -5.90 -5.69
CA LEU A 194 -18.38 -6.57 -5.08
C LEU A 194 -17.37 -6.98 -6.16
N GLY A 195 -16.12 -6.55 -5.99
CA GLY A 195 -15.01 -6.76 -6.92
C GLY A 195 -14.90 -5.69 -8.00
N SER A 196 -15.96 -4.93 -8.27
CA SER A 196 -15.98 -3.86 -9.27
C SER A 196 -15.27 -2.61 -8.78
N GLY A 197 -14.87 -1.75 -9.73
CA GLY A 197 -14.27 -0.46 -9.41
C GLY A 197 -12.84 -0.57 -8.88
N PHE A 198 -12.13 -1.63 -9.28
CA PHE A 198 -10.76 -1.89 -8.89
C PHE A 198 -9.80 -0.98 -9.65
N SER A 199 -8.80 -0.46 -8.93
CA SER A 199 -7.78 0.43 -9.45
C SER A 199 -6.39 -0.13 -9.15
N CYS A 200 -5.49 0.03 -10.12
CA CYS A 200 -4.06 -0.21 -9.99
C CYS A 200 -3.30 1.10 -9.74
N ASN A 201 -4.01 2.20 -9.43
CA ASN A 201 -3.50 3.53 -9.18
C ASN A 201 -2.63 4.09 -10.33
N GLY A 202 -2.92 3.67 -11.56
CA GLY A 202 -2.11 3.97 -12.74
C GLY A 202 -0.64 3.55 -12.58
N ASN A 203 -0.36 2.48 -11.84
CA ASN A 203 1.01 2.06 -11.59
C ASN A 203 1.68 1.48 -12.84
N THR A 204 2.87 2.01 -13.12
CA THR A 204 3.82 1.43 -14.06
C THR A 204 5.18 1.41 -13.41
N VAL A 205 5.88 0.29 -13.51
CA VAL A 205 7.24 0.12 -12.98
C VAL A 205 8.16 -0.16 -14.14
N ALA A 206 9.32 0.50 -14.18
CA ALA A 206 10.38 0.22 -15.11
C ALA A 206 11.71 0.13 -14.36
N TYR A 207 12.72 -0.42 -15.03
CA TYR A 207 14.03 -0.61 -14.46
C TYR A 207 15.09 0.00 -15.36
N LEU A 208 15.84 0.96 -14.83
CA LEU A 208 16.95 1.58 -15.54
C LEU A 208 18.25 0.93 -15.07
N ALA A 209 19.07 0.48 -16.01
CA ALA A 209 20.38 -0.10 -15.72
C ALA A 209 21.49 0.53 -16.55
N GLY A 210 22.70 0.54 -15.99
CA GLY A 210 23.89 1.03 -16.71
C GLY A 210 23.93 2.55 -16.87
N SER A 211 23.24 3.29 -15.99
CA SER A 211 23.35 4.75 -15.93
C SER A 211 24.81 5.18 -15.78
N THR A 212 25.16 6.31 -16.39
CA THR A 212 26.46 6.96 -16.14
C THR A 212 26.40 7.93 -14.96
N ALA A 213 25.19 8.39 -14.60
CA ALA A 213 24.99 9.29 -13.47
C ALA A 213 25.15 8.56 -12.11
N PRO A 214 25.67 9.23 -11.06
CA PRO A 214 25.98 8.63 -9.76
C PRO A 214 24.73 8.46 -8.87
N LEU A 215 23.89 7.48 -9.19
CA LEU A 215 22.58 7.30 -8.57
C LEU A 215 22.63 6.69 -7.16
N SER A 216 23.64 5.86 -6.87
CA SER A 216 23.68 5.06 -5.64
C SER A 216 22.41 4.22 -5.42
N GLY A 217 21.86 3.65 -6.50
CA GLY A 217 20.55 3.00 -6.53
C GLY A 217 20.51 1.55 -6.05
N TYR A 218 21.49 1.10 -5.24
CA TYR A 218 21.53 -0.26 -4.69
C TYR A 218 21.71 -0.29 -3.18
N GLY A 219 20.94 -1.14 -2.50
CA GLY A 219 20.94 -1.25 -1.04
C GLY A 219 22.26 -1.76 -0.44
N LEU A 220 22.57 -1.28 0.76
CA LEU A 220 23.84 -1.57 1.47
C LEU A 220 23.64 -2.53 2.65
N ASP A 221 24.68 -3.31 2.96
CA ASP A 221 24.82 -4.02 4.23
C ASP A 221 25.54 -3.19 5.30
N ARG A 222 25.63 -3.72 6.52
CA ARG A 222 26.25 -3.01 7.66
C ARG A 222 27.73 -2.68 7.42
N LYS A 223 28.49 -3.55 6.76
CA LYS A 223 29.92 -3.35 6.50
C LYS A 223 30.14 -2.24 5.47
N GLN A 224 29.33 -2.21 4.42
CA GLN A 224 29.39 -1.13 3.42
C GLN A 224 28.95 0.21 4.00
N MET A 225 27.94 0.24 4.86
CA MET A 225 27.51 1.48 5.51
C MET A 225 28.57 2.06 6.44
N SER A 226 29.39 1.24 7.10
CA SER A 226 30.47 1.75 7.97
C SER A 226 31.57 2.49 7.22
N THR A 227 31.70 2.29 5.90
CA THR A 227 32.72 2.95 5.08
C THR A 227 32.19 4.11 4.24
N ILE A 228 30.87 4.29 4.16
CA ILE A 228 30.23 5.32 3.33
C ILE A 228 29.56 6.36 4.24
N PRO A 229 29.91 7.66 4.12
CA PRO A 229 29.27 8.74 4.86
C PRO A 229 27.75 8.73 4.67
N PHE A 230 26.99 9.08 5.71
CA PHE A 230 25.52 8.99 5.70
C PHE A 230 24.88 9.65 4.47
N GLN A 231 25.33 10.85 4.11
CA GLN A 231 24.79 11.66 3.00
C GLN A 231 25.12 11.09 1.61
N GLU A 232 26.10 10.20 1.51
CA GLU A 232 26.53 9.53 0.27
C GLU A 232 25.93 8.14 0.11
N ARG A 233 25.22 7.64 1.12
CA ARG A 233 24.50 6.37 1.05
C ARG A 233 23.29 6.47 0.10
N PRO A 234 22.70 5.35 -0.32
CA PRO A 234 21.50 5.33 -1.15
C PRO A 234 20.32 6.12 -0.60
N GLY A 235 20.20 6.24 0.72
CA GLY A 235 19.04 6.85 1.38
C GLY A 235 17.92 5.85 1.70
N PRO A 236 16.74 6.33 2.14
CA PRO A 236 15.50 5.55 2.07
C PRO A 236 15.27 5.05 0.64
N SER A 237 14.53 3.94 0.48
CA SER A 237 14.34 3.39 -0.87
C SER A 237 13.68 4.37 -1.84
N ILE A 238 12.78 5.24 -1.36
CA ILE A 238 12.21 6.33 -2.16
C ILE A 238 12.37 7.60 -1.34
N SER A 239 12.91 8.65 -1.96
CA SER A 239 13.27 9.91 -1.29
C SER A 239 12.96 11.16 -2.14
N SER A 240 12.37 10.99 -3.32
CA SER A 240 11.88 12.07 -4.17
C SER A 240 10.68 11.62 -5.02
N ALA A 241 9.78 12.55 -5.30
CA ALA A 241 8.64 12.38 -6.19
C ALA A 241 8.48 13.63 -7.07
N PHE A 242 8.32 13.42 -8.36
CA PHE A 242 8.15 14.48 -9.35
C PHE A 242 6.79 14.30 -10.03
N THR A 243 5.92 15.28 -9.88
CA THR A 243 4.61 15.27 -10.53
C THR A 243 4.66 16.06 -11.82
N SER A 244 4.34 15.40 -12.93
CA SER A 244 4.21 16.03 -14.25
C SER A 244 2.85 16.76 -14.35
N SER A 245 2.83 17.87 -15.09
CA SER A 245 1.60 18.57 -15.47
C SER A 245 0.62 17.69 -16.25
N LEU A 246 1.09 16.60 -16.86
CA LEU A 246 0.28 15.58 -17.53
C LEU A 246 -0.54 14.72 -16.56
N GLY A 247 -0.36 14.88 -15.23
CA GLY A 247 -1.20 14.24 -14.23
C GLY A 247 -0.71 12.88 -13.74
N PHE A 248 0.59 12.60 -13.83
CA PHE A 248 1.21 11.43 -13.22
C PHE A 248 2.46 11.82 -12.42
N THR A 249 2.84 10.98 -11.47
CA THR A 249 4.00 11.19 -10.61
C THR A 249 5.03 10.10 -10.83
N ILE A 250 6.29 10.49 -11.05
CA ILE A 250 7.43 9.61 -11.17
C ILE A 250 8.24 9.62 -9.86
N GLN A 251 8.63 8.44 -9.43
CA GLN A 251 9.53 8.19 -8.31
C GLN A 251 10.68 7.31 -8.75
N SER A 252 11.86 7.60 -8.20
CA SER A 252 13.01 6.72 -8.30
C SER A 252 13.13 5.91 -7.02
N ALA A 253 13.45 4.61 -7.14
CA ALA A 253 13.55 3.71 -6.02
C ALA A 253 14.85 2.89 -6.02
N VAL A 254 15.54 2.89 -4.88
CA VAL A 254 16.72 2.05 -4.63
C VAL A 254 16.34 0.59 -4.67
N LEU A 255 17.09 -0.21 -5.43
CA LEU A 255 16.93 -1.65 -5.48
C LEU A 255 17.48 -2.29 -4.19
N PRO A 256 16.67 -3.01 -3.39
CA PRO A 256 17.17 -3.68 -2.21
C PRO A 256 18.20 -4.73 -2.55
N ARG A 257 19.17 -4.91 -1.65
CA ARG A 257 20.19 -5.95 -1.80
C ARG A 257 19.63 -7.37 -1.88
N ALA A 258 18.50 -7.60 -1.23
CA ALA A 258 17.85 -8.91 -1.20
C ALA A 258 17.22 -9.30 -2.54
N TYR A 259 17.02 -8.35 -3.47
CA TYR A 259 16.42 -8.63 -4.76
C TYR A 259 17.49 -9.02 -5.76
N PRO A 260 17.33 -10.16 -6.47
CA PRO A 260 18.27 -10.52 -7.51
C PRO A 260 18.23 -9.46 -8.60
N TYR A 261 19.41 -9.00 -9.05
CA TYR A 261 19.55 -8.00 -10.11
C TYR A 261 18.81 -8.38 -11.41
N LEU A 262 18.62 -9.68 -11.64
CA LEU A 262 17.91 -10.23 -12.79
C LEU A 262 16.39 -10.21 -12.66
N LEU A 263 15.81 -9.89 -11.50
CA LEU A 263 14.34 -9.90 -11.30
C LEU A 263 13.62 -9.01 -12.34
N PHE A 264 14.27 -7.92 -12.75
CA PHE A 264 13.73 -6.94 -13.70
C PHE A 264 14.33 -7.06 -15.13
N LYS A 265 15.24 -8.01 -15.35
CA LYS A 265 15.88 -8.29 -16.65
C LYS A 265 15.45 -9.65 -17.18
N GLY A 266 14.69 -9.72 -18.28
CA GLY A 266 14.38 -11.03 -18.86
C GLY A 266 13.16 -11.07 -19.76
N ILE A 267 12.62 -12.28 -19.95
CA ILE A 267 11.52 -12.65 -20.87
C ILE A 267 10.25 -11.80 -20.64
N VAL A 268 10.08 -11.25 -19.43
CA VAL A 268 8.92 -10.43 -19.02
C VAL A 268 9.09 -8.94 -19.28
N SER A 269 10.26 -8.48 -19.75
CA SER A 269 10.51 -7.08 -20.09
C SER A 269 11.03 -6.93 -21.52
N TYR A 270 10.95 -5.71 -22.06
CA TYR A 270 11.63 -5.32 -23.29
C TYR A 270 12.66 -4.24 -22.97
N GLY A 271 13.82 -4.33 -23.61
CA GLY A 271 14.90 -3.36 -23.48
C GLY A 271 14.78 -2.23 -24.50
N TRP A 272 15.04 -1.00 -24.08
CA TRP A 272 15.08 0.19 -24.91
C TRP A 272 16.41 0.95 -24.70
N PRO A 273 17.09 1.39 -25.79
CA PRO A 273 16.71 1.30 -27.21
C PRO A 273 16.74 -0.14 -27.79
N THR A 274 15.86 -0.41 -28.77
CA THR A 274 15.64 -1.72 -29.40
C THR A 274 16.90 -2.28 -30.09
N GLY A 275 17.15 -3.59 -29.95
CA GLY A 275 18.27 -4.30 -30.61
C GLY A 275 19.49 -4.61 -29.72
N TYR A 276 19.58 -4.04 -28.52
CA TYR A 276 20.75 -4.20 -27.62
C TYR A 276 20.60 -5.26 -26.51
N TRP A 277 19.44 -5.92 -26.39
CA TRP A 277 19.11 -6.78 -25.26
C TRP A 277 19.95 -8.07 -25.16
N PHE A 278 20.30 -8.70 -26.29
CA PHE A 278 21.02 -9.98 -26.31
C PHE A 278 22.51 -9.84 -25.90
N PHE A 279 23.19 -8.80 -26.40
CA PHE A 279 24.61 -8.58 -26.11
C PHE A 279 24.87 -8.06 -24.68
N HIS A 280 23.94 -7.26 -24.12
CA HIS A 280 24.11 -6.69 -22.79
C HIS A 280 23.94 -7.73 -21.67
N GLY A 281 23.09 -8.75 -21.86
CA GLY A 281 22.90 -9.82 -20.88
C GLY A 281 24.18 -10.61 -20.56
N ILE A 282 25.06 -10.78 -21.55
CA ILE A 282 26.36 -11.46 -21.41
C ILE A 282 27.39 -10.53 -20.75
N ILE A 283 27.47 -9.27 -21.22
CA ILE A 283 28.41 -8.26 -20.71
C ILE A 283 28.12 -7.89 -19.26
N ASP A 284 26.85 -7.76 -18.86
CA ASP A 284 26.48 -7.48 -17.48
C ASP A 284 26.75 -8.65 -16.54
N LYS A 285 26.55 -9.89 -17.00
CA LYS A 285 26.89 -11.08 -16.21
C LYS A 285 28.39 -11.09 -15.90
N LEU A 286 29.22 -10.75 -16.90
CA LEU A 286 30.66 -10.55 -16.73
C LEU A 286 30.99 -9.38 -15.79
N LYS A 287 30.36 -8.20 -15.95
CA LYS A 287 30.54 -7.04 -15.06
C LYS A 287 30.13 -7.30 -13.61
N HIS A 288 29.09 -8.12 -13.39
CA HIS A 288 28.67 -8.55 -12.06
C HIS A 288 29.63 -9.54 -11.42
N ILE A 289 30.16 -10.50 -12.20
CA ILE A 289 31.20 -11.42 -11.75
C ILE A 289 32.49 -10.67 -11.40
N THR A 290 32.79 -9.56 -12.09
CA THR A 290 33.96 -8.70 -11.84
C THR A 290 33.73 -7.56 -10.83
N GLY A 291 32.52 -7.44 -10.25
CA GLY A 291 32.20 -6.43 -9.23
C GLY A 291 32.07 -4.98 -9.75
N LEU A 292 32.04 -4.76 -11.06
CA LEU A 292 31.91 -3.42 -11.65
C LEU A 292 30.45 -2.92 -11.68
N LYS A 293 30.17 -1.94 -10.82
CA LYS A 293 29.08 -0.92 -10.83
C LYS A 293 27.63 -1.44 -10.85
N SER A 294 27.21 -2.11 -9.78
CA SER A 294 25.79 -2.31 -9.44
C SER A 294 25.07 -1.05 -8.94
N THR A 295 25.80 0.04 -8.64
CA THR A 295 25.28 1.26 -8.00
C THR A 295 24.53 2.20 -8.94
N GLN A 296 24.54 1.93 -10.25
CA GLN A 296 23.98 2.81 -11.28
C GLN A 296 22.70 2.28 -11.92
N ALA A 297 21.99 1.41 -11.21
CA ALA A 297 20.66 0.97 -11.59
C ALA A 297 19.64 1.51 -10.59
N ILE A 298 18.44 1.81 -11.06
CA ILE A 298 17.35 2.28 -10.23
C ILE A 298 16.02 1.77 -10.76
N VAL A 299 15.05 1.57 -9.86
CA VAL A 299 13.67 1.30 -10.24
C VAL A 299 12.98 2.63 -10.46
N LEU A 300 12.24 2.77 -11.55
CA LEU A 300 11.35 3.90 -11.82
C LEU A 300 9.92 3.42 -11.57
N ASN A 301 9.17 4.15 -10.76
CA ASN A 301 7.76 3.87 -10.52
C ASN A 301 6.95 5.12 -10.84
N ALA A 302 5.93 4.96 -11.66
CA ALA A 302 5.02 6.03 -12.04
C ALA A 302 3.62 5.66 -11.57
N MET A 303 2.89 6.64 -11.05
CA MET A 303 1.51 6.51 -10.60
C MET A 303 0.67 7.59 -11.27
N GLY A 304 -0.59 7.30 -11.53
CA GLY A 304 -1.48 8.21 -12.24
C GLY A 304 -2.94 7.89 -11.97
N TYR A 305 -3.81 8.48 -12.78
CA TYR A 305 -5.25 8.31 -12.64
C TYR A 305 -5.74 7.32 -13.71
N ASP A 306 -5.86 6.05 -13.33
CA ASP A 306 -6.57 5.06 -14.14
C ASP A 306 -8.09 5.23 -14.00
N GLU A 307 -8.85 4.63 -14.91
CA GLU A 307 -10.31 4.78 -14.95
C GLU A 307 -11.03 4.08 -13.78
N SER A 308 -10.28 3.30 -12.97
CA SER A 308 -10.82 2.52 -11.85
C SER A 308 -12.02 1.67 -12.30
N ASP A 309 -11.91 1.07 -13.48
CA ASP A 309 -12.87 0.20 -14.16
C ASP A 309 -12.40 -1.27 -14.19
N GLY A 310 -11.33 -1.57 -13.43
CA GLY A 310 -10.87 -2.93 -13.21
C GLY A 310 -11.87 -3.73 -12.39
N ASN A 311 -11.64 -5.05 -12.35
CA ASN A 311 -12.52 -5.98 -11.65
C ASN A 311 -11.74 -7.08 -10.94
N ILE A 312 -12.23 -7.52 -9.79
CA ILE A 312 -11.75 -8.69 -9.04
C ILE A 312 -12.89 -9.72 -9.01
N VAL A 313 -12.57 -10.98 -9.28
CA VAL A 313 -13.52 -12.09 -9.20
C VAL A 313 -12.91 -13.25 -8.43
N LEU A 314 -13.76 -14.07 -7.81
CA LEU A 314 -13.35 -15.37 -7.31
C LEU A 314 -13.65 -16.43 -8.39
N ASP A 315 -12.60 -16.98 -9.00
CA ASP A 315 -12.74 -18.13 -9.89
C ASP A 315 -13.10 -19.37 -9.05
N LYS A 316 -14.33 -19.87 -9.24
CA LYS A 316 -14.87 -21.00 -8.48
C LYS A 316 -14.20 -22.33 -8.82
N ASN A 317 -13.66 -22.48 -10.03
CA ASN A 317 -13.03 -23.72 -10.46
C ASN A 317 -11.63 -23.81 -9.89
N MET A 318 -10.90 -22.69 -9.85
CA MET A 318 -9.54 -22.64 -9.32
C MET A 318 -9.48 -22.35 -7.81
N ASP A 319 -10.61 -21.96 -7.21
CA ASP A 319 -10.74 -21.45 -5.84
C ASP A 319 -9.75 -20.32 -5.52
N LYS A 320 -9.60 -19.38 -6.47
CA LYS A 320 -8.60 -18.30 -6.43
C LYS A 320 -9.16 -16.98 -6.93
N ILE A 321 -8.63 -15.89 -6.41
CA ILE A 321 -8.94 -14.57 -6.95
C ILE A 321 -8.27 -14.35 -8.30
N CYS A 322 -9.04 -13.77 -9.20
CA CYS A 322 -8.60 -13.26 -10.48
C CYS A 322 -8.89 -11.76 -10.55
N PHE A 323 -8.08 -11.02 -11.29
CA PHE A 323 -8.27 -9.61 -11.50
C PHE A 323 -8.01 -9.22 -12.96
N THR A 324 -8.77 -8.23 -13.41
CA THR A 324 -8.54 -7.51 -14.66
C THR A 324 -8.15 -6.09 -14.26
N PRO A 325 -6.96 -5.58 -14.63
CA PRO A 325 -6.60 -4.22 -14.24
C PRO A 325 -7.45 -3.21 -15.02
N PRO A 326 -7.58 -1.99 -14.47
CA PRO A 326 -8.26 -0.89 -15.13
C PRO A 326 -7.55 -0.44 -16.41
N HIS A 327 -8.25 0.34 -17.22
CA HIS A 327 -7.65 1.10 -18.31
C HIS A 327 -6.84 2.28 -17.75
N ASP A 328 -5.60 2.42 -18.23
CA ASP A 328 -4.69 3.50 -17.85
C ASP A 328 -4.38 4.37 -19.09
N PRO A 329 -5.07 5.52 -19.25
CA PRO A 329 -4.88 6.38 -20.41
C PRO A 329 -3.54 7.11 -20.40
N LEU A 330 -2.80 7.11 -19.28
CA LEU A 330 -1.51 7.79 -19.11
C LEU A 330 -0.31 6.86 -19.33
N LEU A 331 -0.53 5.58 -19.60
CA LEU A 331 0.54 4.60 -19.82
C LEU A 331 1.54 5.03 -20.93
N PRO A 332 1.10 5.46 -22.13
CA PRO A 332 2.03 5.89 -23.18
C PRO A 332 2.92 7.07 -22.75
N GLN A 333 2.35 8.08 -22.09
CA GLN A 333 3.05 9.28 -21.63
C GLN A 333 4.06 8.94 -20.53
N LYS A 334 3.72 8.01 -19.63
CA LYS A 334 4.66 7.50 -18.61
C LYS A 334 5.84 6.76 -19.24
N ILE A 335 5.59 5.94 -20.27
CA ILE A 335 6.65 5.25 -21.01
C ILE A 335 7.58 6.26 -21.70
N GLU A 336 7.02 7.27 -22.36
CA GLU A 336 7.80 8.33 -23.01
C GLU A 336 8.65 9.10 -21.98
N ALA A 337 8.07 9.44 -20.83
CA ALA A 337 8.79 10.09 -19.74
C ALA A 337 9.97 9.23 -19.22
N TYR A 338 9.78 7.91 -19.09
CA TYR A 338 10.89 7.01 -18.74
C TYR A 338 11.98 6.97 -19.82
N GLN A 339 11.62 7.00 -21.10
CA GLN A 339 12.60 7.02 -22.19
C GLN A 339 13.39 8.33 -22.18
N LYS A 340 12.72 9.48 -22.02
CA LYS A 340 13.36 10.80 -21.88
C LYS A 340 14.31 10.84 -20.69
N LEU A 341 13.85 10.37 -19.53
CA LEU A 341 14.66 10.28 -18.31
C LEU A 341 15.88 9.37 -18.50
N THR A 342 15.69 8.19 -19.12
CA THR A 342 16.79 7.25 -19.41
C THR A 342 17.81 7.87 -20.36
N LYS A 343 17.38 8.60 -21.39
CA LYS A 343 18.28 9.28 -22.31
C LYS A 343 19.18 10.30 -21.59
N LYS A 344 18.63 11.02 -20.61
CA LYS A 344 19.39 11.99 -19.80
C LYS A 344 20.34 11.33 -18.81
N LEU A 345 19.91 10.24 -18.15
CA LEU A 345 20.73 9.49 -17.20
C LEU A 345 21.80 8.62 -17.87
N GLY A 346 21.59 8.29 -19.14
CA GLY A 346 22.33 7.25 -19.85
C GLY A 346 21.87 5.84 -19.45
N GLY A 347 22.38 4.84 -20.17
CA GLY A 347 22.08 3.43 -19.91
C GLY A 347 20.87 2.90 -20.69
N PHE A 348 20.21 1.89 -20.12
CA PHE A 348 19.17 1.11 -20.77
C PHE A 348 17.93 1.03 -19.90
N LEU A 349 16.78 1.18 -20.54
CA LEU A 349 15.47 1.06 -19.90
C LEU A 349 14.89 -0.33 -20.16
N PHE A 350 14.46 -1.00 -19.10
CA PHE A 350 13.74 -2.26 -19.16
C PHE A 350 12.30 -2.01 -18.71
N ILE A 351 11.36 -2.19 -19.61
CA ILE A 351 9.93 -1.97 -19.36
C ILE A 351 9.23 -3.33 -19.35
N PRO A 352 8.43 -3.66 -18.32
CA PRO A 352 7.62 -4.88 -18.32
C PRO A 352 6.69 -4.94 -19.54
N ARG A 353 6.42 -6.16 -20.02
CA ARG A 353 5.47 -6.41 -21.13
C ARG A 353 3.99 -6.33 -20.70
N TYR A 354 3.75 -5.96 -19.44
CA TYR A 354 2.42 -5.88 -18.86
C TYR A 354 1.85 -4.47 -19.03
N ARG A 355 0.56 -4.37 -19.37
CA ARG A 355 -0.14 -3.07 -19.40
C ARG A 355 -0.30 -2.45 -18.02
N SER A 356 -0.24 -3.26 -16.96
CA SER A 356 -0.27 -2.82 -15.58
C SER A 356 0.74 -3.61 -14.74
N THR A 357 1.59 -2.90 -14.00
CA THR A 357 2.52 -3.49 -13.02
C THR A 357 2.29 -2.78 -11.69
N ALA A 358 1.36 -3.31 -10.90
CA ALA A 358 0.75 -2.63 -9.77
C ALA A 358 1.34 -3.04 -8.43
N VAL A 359 1.67 -2.04 -7.61
CA VAL A 359 2.05 -2.18 -6.19
C VAL A 359 1.12 -1.39 -5.27
N HIS A 360 0.26 -0.54 -5.83
CA HIS A 360 -0.78 0.18 -5.12
C HIS A 360 -2.14 -0.25 -5.66
N LEU A 361 -2.76 -1.19 -4.97
CA LEU A 361 -4.10 -1.67 -5.28
C LEU A 361 -5.13 -0.87 -4.48
N LEU A 362 -6.24 -0.51 -5.10
CA LEU A 362 -7.37 0.18 -4.47
C LEU A 362 -8.69 -0.39 -5.00
N GLY A 363 -9.76 -0.26 -4.21
CA GLY A 363 -11.11 -0.63 -4.62
C GLY A 363 -11.43 -2.13 -4.54
N GLY A 364 -12.57 -2.52 -5.12
CA GLY A 364 -13.17 -3.86 -5.01
C GLY A 364 -14.22 -3.98 -3.91
N CYS A 365 -14.16 -3.13 -2.87
CA CYS A 365 -15.18 -3.00 -1.82
C CYS A 365 -15.58 -1.52 -1.64
N ASN A 366 -15.73 -0.81 -2.76
CA ASN A 366 -15.78 0.66 -2.84
C ASN A 366 -16.86 1.26 -1.91
N ALA A 367 -16.50 2.38 -1.27
CA ALA A 367 -17.45 3.27 -0.62
C ALA A 367 -18.39 3.92 -1.65
N SER A 368 -19.67 4.02 -1.32
CA SER A 368 -20.70 4.62 -2.16
C SER A 368 -21.88 5.13 -1.33
N SER A 369 -22.80 5.86 -1.96
CA SER A 369 -24.06 6.31 -1.35
C SER A 369 -25.05 5.17 -1.14
N ASP A 370 -24.96 4.11 -1.96
CA ASP A 370 -25.87 2.97 -1.93
C ASP A 370 -25.22 1.67 -2.44
N SER A 371 -25.95 0.57 -2.25
CA SER A 371 -25.54 -0.77 -2.63
C SER A 371 -25.51 -1.05 -4.14
N LEU A 372 -26.00 -0.15 -5.00
CA LEU A 372 -25.86 -0.28 -6.44
C LEU A 372 -24.53 0.31 -6.92
N GLY A 373 -24.10 1.42 -6.32
CA GLY A 373 -22.85 2.09 -6.64
C GLY A 373 -21.60 1.55 -5.95
N GLY A 374 -21.74 0.72 -4.89
CA GLY A 374 -20.61 0.17 -4.15
C GLY A 374 -20.98 -0.92 -3.16
N VAL A 375 -20.01 -1.30 -2.33
CA VAL A 375 -20.13 -2.38 -1.33
C VAL A 375 -20.32 -1.83 0.07
N CYS A 376 -19.73 -0.67 0.36
CA CYS A 376 -19.76 -0.06 1.67
C CYS A 376 -20.37 1.34 1.60
N ASN A 377 -20.98 1.79 2.69
CA ASN A 377 -21.29 3.21 2.85
C ASN A 377 -20.03 4.02 3.20
N HIS A 378 -20.16 5.35 3.30
CA HIS A 378 -19.04 6.24 3.65
C HIS A 378 -18.43 5.96 5.04
N ASN A 379 -19.18 5.34 5.97
CA ASN A 379 -18.68 4.92 7.29
C ASN A 379 -17.94 3.56 7.24
N GLY A 380 -17.75 2.99 6.06
CA GLY A 380 -17.14 1.68 5.86
C GLY A 380 -18.05 0.50 6.21
N GLN A 381 -19.34 0.71 6.49
CA GLN A 381 -20.27 -0.39 6.78
C GLN A 381 -20.67 -1.11 5.49
N VAL A 382 -20.64 -2.44 5.50
CA VAL A 382 -21.06 -3.24 4.34
C VAL A 382 -22.57 -3.18 4.16
N PHE A 383 -23.02 -2.89 2.94
CA PHE A 383 -24.44 -2.86 2.62
C PHE A 383 -25.09 -4.25 2.73
N ASP A 384 -26.29 -4.29 3.32
CA ASP A 384 -27.25 -5.37 3.19
C ASP A 384 -28.18 -5.01 2.01
N PRO A 385 -28.18 -5.75 0.89
CA PRO A 385 -28.91 -5.36 -0.32
C PRO A 385 -30.44 -5.52 -0.21
N LYS A 386 -31.01 -5.65 0.99
CA LYS A 386 -32.47 -5.61 1.23
C LYS A 386 -33.08 -4.27 0.80
N THR A 387 -32.41 -3.16 1.11
CA THR A 387 -32.73 -1.83 0.59
C THR A 387 -31.46 -1.16 0.08
N PRO A 388 -31.55 -0.11 -0.75
CA PRO A 388 -30.36 0.54 -1.31
C PRO A 388 -29.36 1.02 -0.25
N THR A 389 -29.83 1.43 0.92
CA THR A 389 -29.01 2.06 1.98
C THR A 389 -28.89 1.22 3.26
N SER A 390 -29.55 0.07 3.36
CA SER A 390 -29.43 -0.80 4.55
C SER A 390 -28.03 -1.40 4.66
N VAL A 391 -27.55 -1.58 5.88
CA VAL A 391 -26.20 -2.09 6.18
C VAL A 391 -26.24 -3.23 7.19
N TYR A 392 -25.22 -4.09 7.18
CA TYR A 392 -25.01 -5.10 8.22
C TYR A 392 -24.40 -4.45 9.48
N PRO A 393 -25.10 -4.45 10.62
CA PRO A 393 -24.52 -3.95 11.86
C PRO A 393 -23.31 -4.78 12.27
N GLY A 394 -22.19 -4.12 12.57
CA GLY A 394 -20.97 -4.80 13.02
C GLY A 394 -20.03 -5.27 11.90
N LEU A 395 -20.41 -5.15 10.63
CA LEU A 395 -19.56 -5.55 9.50
C LEU A 395 -19.01 -4.32 8.77
N TYR A 396 -17.69 -4.15 8.81
CA TYR A 396 -17.00 -2.97 8.27
C TYR A 396 -15.82 -3.35 7.38
N VAL A 397 -15.50 -2.47 6.44
CA VAL A 397 -14.27 -2.45 5.65
C VAL A 397 -13.57 -1.11 5.93
N CYS A 398 -12.26 -1.17 6.21
CA CYS A 398 -11.48 0.01 6.60
C CYS A 398 -10.08 0.01 5.96
N ASP A 399 -9.96 -0.55 4.74
CA ASP A 399 -8.69 -0.67 4.05
C ASP A 399 -8.74 -0.15 2.61
N ALA A 400 -7.68 -0.38 1.86
CA ALA A 400 -7.55 0.06 0.47
C ALA A 400 -8.71 -0.36 -0.44
N SER A 401 -9.42 -1.45 -0.12
CA SER A 401 -10.58 -1.89 -0.91
C SER A 401 -11.77 -0.93 -0.82
N LEU A 402 -11.81 -0.08 0.22
CA LEU A 402 -12.84 0.94 0.41
C LEU A 402 -12.66 2.14 -0.52
N ILE A 403 -11.43 2.40 -0.97
CA ILE A 403 -11.07 3.60 -1.74
C ILE A 403 -11.63 3.47 -3.17
N PRO A 404 -12.52 4.36 -3.62
CA PRO A 404 -13.33 4.10 -4.80
C PRO A 404 -12.73 4.57 -6.13
N CYS A 405 -11.52 5.11 -6.11
CA CYS A 405 -10.83 5.61 -7.30
C CYS A 405 -9.29 5.61 -7.12
N SER A 406 -8.57 5.72 -8.23
CA SER A 406 -7.13 6.01 -8.22
C SER A 406 -6.83 7.31 -7.48
N VAL A 407 -5.74 7.32 -6.70
CA VAL A 407 -5.24 8.49 -5.97
C VAL A 407 -4.18 9.24 -6.77
N GLY A 408 -3.42 8.54 -7.61
CA GLY A 408 -2.33 9.09 -8.43
C GLY A 408 -1.02 9.31 -7.68
N LEU A 409 -0.97 8.99 -6.38
CA LEU A 409 0.22 9.02 -5.51
C LEU A 409 0.25 7.77 -4.62
N ASN A 410 1.28 7.63 -3.77
CA ASN A 410 1.33 6.55 -2.78
C ASN A 410 0.10 6.65 -1.85
N PRO A 411 -0.78 5.64 -1.82
CA PRO A 411 -2.08 5.78 -1.17
C PRO A 411 -2.04 5.54 0.35
N CYS A 412 -0.86 5.30 0.94
CA CYS A 412 -0.77 4.82 2.32
C CYS A 412 -1.39 5.80 3.32
N LEU A 413 -1.14 7.10 3.16
CA LEU A 413 -1.74 8.12 4.02
C LEU A 413 -3.25 8.24 3.75
N THR A 414 -3.69 8.23 2.48
CA THR A 414 -5.12 8.20 2.12
C THR A 414 -5.88 7.04 2.77
N ILE A 415 -5.30 5.84 2.73
CA ILE A 415 -5.89 4.64 3.34
C ILE A 415 -5.96 4.79 4.86
N ALA A 416 -4.89 5.28 5.49
CA ALA A 416 -4.86 5.52 6.93
C ALA A 416 -5.90 6.58 7.34
N THR A 417 -6.05 7.66 6.57
CA THR A 417 -7.06 8.70 6.79
C THR A 417 -8.48 8.16 6.68
N ALA A 418 -8.77 7.34 5.66
CA ALA A 418 -10.07 6.68 5.54
C ALA A 418 -10.33 5.70 6.69
N ALA A 419 -9.32 4.94 7.12
CA ALA A 419 -9.43 4.05 8.27
C ALA A 419 -9.67 4.81 9.58
N GLU A 420 -9.03 5.97 9.77
CA GLU A 420 -9.26 6.91 10.88
C GLU A 420 -10.68 7.50 10.87
N HIS A 421 -11.24 7.76 9.69
CA HIS A 421 -12.65 8.15 9.56
C HIS A 421 -13.57 7.00 10.01
N VAL A 422 -13.38 5.80 9.45
CA VAL A 422 -14.19 4.62 9.76
C VAL A 422 -14.09 4.25 11.25
N SER A 423 -12.91 4.31 11.86
CA SER A 423 -12.70 3.94 13.26
C SER A 423 -13.51 4.83 14.22
N ARG A 424 -13.56 6.14 13.97
CA ARG A 424 -14.39 7.08 14.74
C ARG A 424 -15.87 6.69 14.70
N HIS A 425 -16.36 6.28 13.52
CA HIS A 425 -17.75 5.83 13.37
C HIS A 425 -18.02 4.47 14.02
N ILE A 426 -17.06 3.54 13.98
CA ILE A 426 -17.16 2.26 14.72
C ILE A 426 -17.31 2.52 16.22
N VAL A 427 -16.48 3.42 16.78
CA VAL A 427 -16.54 3.79 18.20
C VAL A 427 -17.90 4.41 18.53
N GLN A 428 -18.38 5.37 17.73
CA GLN A 428 -19.69 5.98 17.95
C GLN A 428 -20.82 4.95 17.92
N ASN A 429 -20.83 4.06 16.92
CA ASN A 429 -21.83 3.00 16.81
C ASN A 429 -21.81 2.04 18.00
N ALA A 430 -20.63 1.72 18.52
CA ALA A 430 -20.48 0.88 19.71
C ALA A 430 -21.02 1.59 20.97
N LEU A 431 -20.73 2.88 21.14
CA LEU A 431 -21.26 3.69 22.25
C LEU A 431 -22.78 3.82 22.18
N ASP A 432 -23.34 4.07 21.00
CA ASP A 432 -24.78 4.16 20.78
C ASP A 432 -25.48 2.84 21.07
N TYR A 433 -24.87 1.72 20.67
CA TYR A 433 -25.36 0.38 20.98
C TYR A 433 -25.38 0.12 22.49
N LYS A 434 -24.28 0.47 23.19
CA LYS A 434 -24.20 0.36 24.65
C LYS A 434 -25.25 1.24 25.35
N GLY A 435 -25.38 2.50 24.95
CA GLY A 435 -26.37 3.42 25.50
C GLY A 435 -27.82 2.97 25.28
N LYS A 436 -28.14 2.35 24.13
CA LYS A 436 -29.45 1.74 23.88
C LYS A 436 -29.68 0.50 24.74
N ARG A 437 -28.66 -0.35 24.91
CA ARG A 437 -28.73 -1.53 25.77
C ARG A 437 -28.96 -1.14 27.23
N ASP A 438 -28.22 -0.15 27.72
CA ASP A 438 -28.33 0.34 29.11
C ASP A 438 -29.71 0.97 29.34
N LYS A 439 -30.23 1.78 28.40
CA LYS A 439 -31.62 2.29 28.45
C LYS A 439 -32.68 1.18 28.41
N ASN A 440 -32.49 0.15 27.60
CA ASN A 440 -33.43 -0.99 27.58
C ASN A 440 -33.35 -1.80 28.88
N PHE A 441 -32.18 -1.86 29.53
CA PHE A 441 -32.03 -2.42 30.86
C PHE A 441 -32.76 -1.58 31.92
N ASP A 442 -32.65 -0.25 31.85
CA ASP A 442 -33.37 0.67 32.74
C ASP A 442 -34.89 0.62 32.54
N ILE A 443 -35.38 0.47 31.30
CA ILE A 443 -36.82 0.30 31.04
C ILE A 443 -37.33 -1.05 31.59
N LEU A 444 -36.54 -2.13 31.45
CA LEU A 444 -36.90 -3.45 31.98
C LEU A 444 -36.80 -3.54 33.51
N THR A 445 -35.99 -2.70 34.16
CA THR A 445 -35.93 -2.61 35.63
C THR A 445 -36.98 -1.67 36.21
N VAL A 446 -37.43 -0.65 35.47
CA VAL A 446 -38.55 0.22 35.89
C VAL A 446 -39.90 -0.50 35.80
N ASP A 447 -40.08 -1.46 34.87
CA ASP A 447 -41.28 -2.31 34.79
C ASP A 447 -41.27 -3.52 35.75
N ARG A 448 -40.25 -3.65 36.60
CA ARG A 448 -40.18 -4.68 37.65
C ARG A 448 -40.12 -4.06 39.05
N ASN A 449 -41.18 -3.36 39.41
CA ASN A 449 -41.54 -3.15 40.82
C ASN A 449 -42.97 -3.59 41.09
N SER A 450 -43.20 -4.90 41.00
CA SER A 450 -44.07 -5.62 41.93
C SER A 450 -43.57 -7.07 42.06
N GLY A 451 -43.11 -7.44 43.25
CA GLY A 451 -42.80 -8.83 43.60
C GLY A 451 -41.32 -9.17 43.78
N LEU A 452 -40.91 -9.27 45.05
CA LEU A 452 -39.68 -9.89 45.55
C LEU A 452 -39.33 -11.22 44.84
N VAL A 453 -38.04 -11.46 44.56
CA VAL A 453 -37.21 -12.56 45.11
C VAL A 453 -35.74 -12.26 44.78
N ALA A 454 -34.89 -12.26 45.79
CA ALA A 454 -33.44 -12.25 45.66
C ALA A 454 -32.93 -13.64 45.26
N ASP A 455 -32.02 -13.74 44.29
CA ASP A 455 -30.96 -14.74 44.40
C ASP A 455 -29.67 -14.37 43.67
N LYS A 456 -28.58 -14.90 44.21
CA LYS A 456 -27.18 -14.47 44.12
C LYS A 456 -26.45 -14.94 42.84
N ASN A 457 -25.42 -14.15 42.49
CA ASN A 457 -24.14 -14.52 41.88
C ASN A 457 -24.12 -15.58 40.76
N SER A 458 -23.76 -15.14 39.55
CA SER A 458 -22.70 -15.82 38.79
C SER A 458 -21.99 -14.82 37.87
N ASP A 459 -20.68 -14.71 38.07
CA ASP A 459 -19.75 -14.01 37.20
C ASP A 459 -19.81 -14.60 35.78
N ILE A 460 -20.16 -13.77 34.79
CA ILE A 460 -20.04 -14.12 33.38
C ILE A 460 -18.99 -13.20 32.76
N ASP A 461 -17.84 -13.83 32.50
CA ASP A 461 -16.66 -13.32 31.85
C ASP A 461 -17.00 -12.67 30.49
N HIS A 462 -16.78 -11.36 30.36
CA HIS A 462 -17.00 -10.61 29.13
C HIS A 462 -15.78 -10.72 28.20
N ASN A 463 -15.64 -11.86 27.54
CA ASN A 463 -14.66 -12.05 26.47
C ASN A 463 -15.18 -13.03 25.40
N SER A 464 -15.99 -12.55 24.45
CA SER A 464 -16.06 -13.17 23.11
C SER A 464 -16.91 -12.38 22.12
N LEU A 465 -16.30 -11.93 21.02
CA LEU A 465 -16.85 -12.05 19.67
C LEU A 465 -15.78 -11.72 18.62
N PHE A 466 -14.81 -12.62 18.44
CA PHE A 466 -14.04 -12.69 17.20
C PHE A 466 -13.74 -14.14 16.85
N CYS A 467 -14.14 -14.52 15.64
CA CYS A 467 -13.90 -15.82 15.06
C CYS A 467 -12.40 -15.99 14.78
N SER A 468 -11.68 -16.57 15.75
CA SER A 468 -10.40 -17.24 15.49
C SER A 468 -10.73 -18.60 14.91
N THR A 469 -10.66 -18.73 13.59
CA THR A 469 -10.54 -20.06 12.97
C THR A 469 -9.05 -20.41 12.95
N LYS A 470 -8.64 -21.24 13.90
CA LYS A 470 -7.58 -22.22 13.65
C LYS A 470 -8.09 -23.12 12.53
N LEU A 471 -7.38 -23.15 11.41
CA LEU A 471 -7.03 -24.34 10.62
C LEU A 471 -5.94 -23.95 9.61
#